data_AF-A0AAU9AMN1-F1
#
_entry.id   AF-A0AAU9AMN1-F1
#
_cell.length_a   1.000
_cell.length_b   1.000
_cell.length_c   1.000
_cell.angle_alpha   90.00
_cell.angle_beta   90.00
_cell.angle_gamma   90.00
#
_symmetry.space_group_name_H-M   'P 1'
#
loop_
_entity.id
_entity.type
_entity.pdbx_description
1 polymer ?
#
loop_
_entity_poly.entity_id
_entity_poly.type
_entity_poly.pdbx_seq_one_letter_code
_entity_poly.pdbx_strand_id
1 'polypeptide(L)'
;MSRHPRRVCVSHRLARLGLAALLVAPLAQAADGCTLPLGRGWPPATENHGSAVEQLLAAKAEPRLSLTLLPTRGTESGLLLIPGAAADADWTLRHAVPNERVQSWSRSRGGGALELRVDQEVDNEEAPIPAALAQRLVAGWKRALEHAVPADKAAEFRDSEQLLFVVDGLRVSGARPGCGVGETLMEQASLLTEAANESANKRERRWRALGESLDELERQLQAAPAP
;
A
#
# COMPACT_ATOMS: atom_id res chain seq x y z
N MET A 1 -60.18 -63.63 8.19
CA MET A 1 -59.88 -64.73 9.14
C MET A 1 -58.59 -65.39 8.64
N SER A 2 -57.44 -65.08 9.25
CA SER A 2 -56.79 -65.88 10.32
C SER A 2 -56.31 -67.24 9.77
N ARG A 3 -55.05 -67.69 9.80
CA ARG A 3 -53.86 -67.41 10.63
C ARG A 3 -52.64 -68.18 10.06
N HIS A 4 -51.42 -67.66 10.33
CA HIS A 4 -50.15 -68.37 10.62
C HIS A 4 -49.40 -69.11 9.47
N PRO A 5 -48.14 -69.59 9.71
CA PRO A 5 -46.93 -68.90 10.18
C PRO A 5 -45.69 -69.31 9.34
N ARG A 6 -44.56 -68.58 9.33
CA ARG A 6 -43.23 -69.21 9.08
C ARG A 6 -42.10 -68.48 9.82
N ARG A 7 -41.52 -69.19 10.78
CA ARG A 7 -40.14 -68.98 11.25
C ARG A 7 -39.20 -69.35 10.11
N VAL A 8 -38.20 -68.52 9.83
CA VAL A 8 -36.97 -68.95 9.17
C VAL A 8 -35.81 -68.46 10.04
N CYS A 9 -35.05 -69.44 10.52
CA CYS A 9 -33.80 -69.30 11.25
C CYS A 9 -32.70 -69.61 10.25
N VAL A 10 -31.82 -68.66 9.91
CA VAL A 10 -30.58 -68.96 9.17
C VAL A 10 -29.44 -68.05 9.64
N SER A 11 -28.55 -68.71 10.38
CA SER A 11 -27.09 -68.59 10.45
C SER A 11 -26.38 -67.26 10.76
N HIS A 12 -25.68 -67.33 11.89
CA HIS A 12 -24.38 -66.71 12.19
C HIS A 12 -23.47 -66.50 10.99
N ARG A 13 -22.80 -65.34 10.98
CA ARG A 13 -21.35 -65.16 11.19
C ARG A 13 -20.95 -63.91 10.41
N LEU A 14 -20.46 -62.89 11.12
CA LEU A 14 -19.13 -62.34 10.91
C LEU A 14 -18.96 -61.12 11.82
N ALA A 15 -18.08 -61.32 12.80
CA ALA A 15 -17.48 -60.26 13.57
C ALA A 15 -16.70 -59.33 12.64
N ARG A 16 -16.69 -58.03 12.96
CA ARG A 16 -15.53 -57.15 12.78
C ARG A 16 -15.67 -55.93 13.68
N LEU A 17 -14.77 -55.88 14.67
CA LEU A 17 -14.38 -54.66 15.36
C LEU A 17 -13.92 -53.61 14.34
N GLY A 18 -14.26 -52.35 14.59
CA GLY A 18 -13.83 -51.21 13.80
C GLY A 18 -13.80 -49.94 14.65
N LEU A 19 -12.66 -49.73 15.28
CA LEU A 19 -12.13 -48.53 15.94
C LEU A 19 -12.76 -47.20 15.47
N ALA A 20 -13.40 -46.46 16.38
CA ALA A 20 -13.81 -45.07 16.13
C ALA A 20 -12.57 -44.16 16.15
N ALA A 21 -12.03 -43.87 14.97
CA ALA A 21 -11.01 -42.86 14.79
C ALA A 21 -11.67 -41.47 14.93
N LEU A 22 -11.40 -40.79 16.05
CA LEU A 22 -11.64 -39.36 16.20
C LEU A 22 -10.77 -38.64 15.17
N LEU A 23 -11.39 -38.23 14.06
CA LEU A 23 -10.78 -37.34 13.08
C LEU A 23 -10.52 -36.00 13.75
N VAL A 24 -9.26 -35.75 14.10
CA VAL A 24 -8.75 -34.40 14.33
C VAL A 24 -8.77 -33.71 12.97
N ALA A 25 -9.85 -32.99 12.68
CA ALA A 25 -9.87 -32.10 11.54
C ALA A 25 -8.83 -30.99 11.81
N PRO A 26 -7.86 -30.75 10.91
CA PRO A 26 -7.07 -29.54 11.01
C PRO A 26 -8.06 -28.40 10.79
N LEU A 27 -8.22 -27.55 11.81
CA LEU A 27 -8.79 -26.23 11.60
C LEU A 27 -7.79 -25.49 10.72
N ALA A 28 -7.93 -25.62 9.40
CA ALA A 28 -7.38 -24.68 8.47
C ALA A 28 -8.12 -23.37 8.73
N GLN A 29 -7.61 -22.57 9.69
CA GLN A 29 -7.90 -21.16 9.70
C GLN A 29 -7.25 -20.63 8.42
N ALA A 30 -8.04 -20.52 7.34
CA ALA A 30 -7.72 -19.60 6.29
C ALA A 30 -7.61 -18.24 6.99
N ALA A 31 -6.38 -17.74 7.15
CA ALA A 31 -6.19 -16.33 7.41
C ALA A 31 -6.98 -15.62 6.31
N ASP A 32 -7.97 -14.82 6.68
CA ASP A 32 -8.61 -13.91 5.74
C ASP A 32 -7.48 -13.18 5.00
N GLY A 33 -7.25 -13.58 3.75
CA GLY A 33 -6.03 -13.23 3.04
C GLY A 33 -5.97 -11.72 2.92
N CYS A 34 -4.96 -11.10 3.53
CA CYS A 34 -4.76 -9.66 3.45
C CYS A 34 -4.66 -9.26 1.98
N THR A 35 -5.75 -8.72 1.45
CA THR A 35 -5.84 -8.26 0.06
C THR A 35 -5.74 -6.75 0.09
N LEU A 36 -4.66 -6.22 -0.47
CA LEU A 36 -4.49 -4.77 -0.48
C LEU A 36 -5.52 -4.13 -1.44
N PRO A 37 -6.20 -3.04 -1.03
CA PRO A 37 -7.16 -2.32 -1.86
C PRO A 37 -6.45 -1.42 -2.89
N LEU A 38 -5.44 -1.98 -3.56
CA LEU A 38 -4.56 -1.34 -4.53
C LEU A 38 -4.66 -2.04 -5.89
N GLY A 39 -4.38 -1.30 -6.96
CA GLY A 39 -4.27 -1.78 -8.33
C GLY A 39 -3.26 -0.97 -9.16
N ARG A 40 -2.98 -1.42 -10.37
CA ARG A 40 -2.02 -0.81 -11.29
C ARG A 40 -2.55 0.45 -11.94
N GLY A 41 -1.66 1.42 -12.16
CA GLY A 41 -1.95 2.64 -12.90
C GLY A 41 -2.82 3.63 -12.13
N TRP A 42 -3.56 4.46 -12.88
CA TRP A 42 -4.54 5.39 -12.34
C TRP A 42 -5.90 4.72 -12.17
N PRO A 43 -6.63 5.02 -11.08
CA PRO A 43 -8.06 4.80 -11.05
C PRO A 43 -8.74 5.56 -12.20
N PRO A 44 -9.83 5.04 -12.77
CA PRO A 44 -10.61 5.75 -13.77
C PRO A 44 -10.97 7.18 -13.32
N ALA A 45 -10.85 8.14 -14.24
CA ALA A 45 -11.20 9.56 -14.06
C ALA A 45 -10.37 10.37 -13.04
N THR A 46 -9.34 9.81 -12.41
CA THR A 46 -8.49 10.56 -11.46
C THR A 46 -7.18 11.05 -12.05
N GLU A 47 -6.80 10.58 -13.25
CA GLU A 47 -5.50 10.84 -13.88
C GLU A 47 -5.18 12.33 -14.02
N ASN A 48 -6.13 13.15 -14.45
CA ASN A 48 -5.90 14.59 -14.66
C ASN A 48 -5.57 15.31 -13.34
N HIS A 49 -6.37 15.07 -12.30
CA HIS A 49 -6.15 15.69 -10.98
C HIS A 49 -4.87 15.16 -10.34
N GLY A 50 -4.70 13.84 -10.30
CA GLY A 50 -3.55 13.23 -9.65
C GLY A 50 -2.23 13.59 -10.34
N SER A 51 -2.18 13.61 -11.69
CA SER A 51 -0.97 14.01 -12.42
C SER A 51 -0.62 15.49 -12.18
N ALA A 52 -1.62 16.37 -12.06
CA ALA A 52 -1.39 17.78 -11.72
C ALA A 52 -0.81 17.92 -10.31
N VAL A 53 -1.29 17.14 -9.35
CA VAL A 53 -0.76 17.09 -7.97
C VAL A 53 0.68 16.57 -7.98
N GLU A 54 0.95 15.44 -8.63
CA GLU A 54 2.31 14.88 -8.72
C GLU A 54 3.30 15.90 -9.29
N GLN A 55 2.94 16.59 -10.38
CA GLN A 55 3.81 17.58 -11.03
C GLN A 55 4.07 18.79 -10.13
N LEU A 56 3.02 19.29 -9.46
CA LEU A 56 3.14 20.39 -8.51
C LEU A 56 4.09 20.04 -7.36
N LEU A 57 3.88 18.88 -6.73
CA LEU A 57 4.66 18.45 -5.56
C LEU A 57 6.09 18.05 -5.90
N ALA A 58 6.32 17.48 -7.10
CA ALA A 58 7.65 17.16 -7.57
C ALA A 58 8.50 18.42 -7.83
N ALA A 59 7.86 19.54 -8.20
CA ALA A 59 8.55 20.79 -8.52
C ALA A 59 9.75 20.58 -9.48
N LYS A 60 9.53 19.77 -10.54
CA LYS A 60 10.52 19.32 -11.54
C LYS A 60 11.62 18.38 -11.05
N ALA A 61 11.60 17.96 -9.79
CA ALA A 61 12.45 16.87 -9.34
C ALA A 61 12.02 15.55 -9.98
N GLU A 62 12.96 14.61 -10.09
CA GLU A 62 12.73 13.25 -10.57
C GLU A 62 12.84 12.27 -9.39
N PRO A 63 11.79 12.13 -8.56
CA PRO A 63 11.81 11.19 -7.45
C PRO A 63 11.89 9.74 -7.98
N ARG A 64 12.64 8.90 -7.26
CA ARG A 64 12.65 7.45 -7.50
C ARG A 64 11.55 6.73 -6.72
N LEU A 65 11.05 7.38 -5.66
CA LEU A 65 9.90 6.96 -4.89
C LEU A 65 9.04 8.18 -4.59
N SER A 66 7.76 8.11 -4.89
CA SER A 66 6.76 9.05 -4.40
C SER A 66 5.54 8.32 -3.84
N LEU A 67 4.97 8.89 -2.79
CA LEU A 67 3.65 8.57 -2.27
C LEU A 67 2.83 9.85 -2.24
N THR A 68 1.79 9.92 -3.06
CA THR A 68 0.85 11.04 -3.12
C THR A 68 -0.47 10.66 -2.47
N LEU A 69 -0.96 11.53 -1.61
CA LEU A 69 -2.25 11.45 -0.95
C LEU A 69 -3.23 12.42 -1.61
N LEU A 70 -4.34 11.88 -2.10
CA LEU A 70 -5.47 12.63 -2.64
C LEU A 70 -6.66 12.47 -1.68
N PRO A 71 -6.86 13.39 -0.73
CA PRO A 71 -7.93 13.25 0.25
C PRO A 71 -9.26 13.73 -0.32
N THR A 72 -10.35 13.21 0.24
CA THR A 72 -11.71 13.69 -0.09
C THR A 72 -11.92 15.15 0.33
N ARG A 73 -11.24 15.61 1.37
CA ARG A 73 -11.29 16.98 1.91
C ARG A 73 -9.91 17.42 2.37
N GLY A 74 -9.65 18.73 2.36
CA GLY A 74 -8.35 19.29 2.70
C GLY A 74 -7.44 19.39 1.48
N THR A 75 -6.15 19.58 1.73
CA THR A 75 -5.10 19.68 0.72
C THR A 75 -4.45 18.33 0.48
N GLU A 76 -3.98 18.12 -0.74
CA GLU A 76 -3.19 16.97 -1.11
C GLU A 76 -1.84 16.97 -0.38
N SER A 77 -1.13 15.85 -0.36
CA SER A 77 0.25 15.82 0.13
C SER A 77 1.09 14.81 -0.63
N GLY A 78 2.41 14.97 -0.54
CA GLY A 78 3.37 14.11 -1.20
C GLY A 78 4.56 13.83 -0.31
N LEU A 79 5.02 12.59 -0.35
CA LEU A 79 6.30 12.16 0.18
C LEU A 79 7.18 11.74 -1.00
N LEU A 80 8.35 12.35 -1.15
CA LEU A 80 9.22 12.16 -2.30
C LEU A 80 10.64 11.81 -1.86
N LEU A 81 11.23 10.83 -2.53
CA LEU A 81 12.63 10.44 -2.35
C LEU A 81 13.40 10.76 -3.64
N ILE A 82 14.22 11.80 -3.58
CA ILE A 82 14.90 12.40 -4.72
C ILE A 82 16.39 12.05 -4.66
N PRO A 83 16.96 11.41 -5.69
CA PRO A 83 18.37 11.05 -5.70
C PRO A 83 19.31 12.25 -5.56
N GLY A 84 20.41 12.03 -4.83
CA GLY A 84 21.55 12.94 -4.84
C GLY A 84 22.26 12.96 -6.21
N ALA A 85 23.02 14.02 -6.48
CA ALA A 85 23.68 14.20 -7.78
C ALA A 85 24.78 13.17 -8.08
N ALA A 86 25.36 12.55 -7.05
CA ALA A 86 26.35 11.48 -7.15
C ALA A 86 25.82 10.20 -6.48
N ALA A 87 26.36 9.04 -6.87
CA ALA A 87 25.86 7.73 -6.44
C ALA A 87 25.83 7.54 -4.91
N ASP A 88 26.85 8.05 -4.21
CA ASP A 88 26.98 7.93 -2.75
C ASP A 88 26.54 9.19 -1.99
N ALA A 89 26.03 10.20 -2.70
CA ALA A 89 25.51 11.40 -2.05
C ALA A 89 24.18 11.10 -1.37
N ASP A 90 23.96 11.70 -0.20
CA ASP A 90 22.67 11.66 0.48
C ASP A 90 21.55 12.07 -0.49
N TRP A 91 20.44 11.36 -0.39
CA TRP A 91 19.23 11.69 -1.13
C TRP A 91 18.44 12.74 -0.36
N THR A 92 17.53 13.43 -1.04
CA THR A 92 16.58 14.34 -0.39
C THR A 92 15.28 13.60 -0.13
N LEU A 93 14.89 13.53 1.14
CA LEU A 93 13.52 13.25 1.52
C LEU A 93 12.75 14.56 1.57
N ARG A 94 11.64 14.65 0.85
CA ARG A 94 10.74 15.81 0.83
C ARG A 94 9.34 15.38 1.23
N HIS A 95 8.75 16.08 2.20
CA HIS A 95 7.32 16.09 2.45
C HIS A 95 6.76 17.41 1.94
N ALA A 96 5.80 17.34 1.01
CA ALA A 96 5.29 18.48 0.25
C ALA A 96 3.77 18.60 0.43
N VAL A 97 3.29 19.81 0.72
CA VAL A 97 1.87 20.13 0.88
C VAL A 97 1.57 21.41 0.11
N PRO A 98 0.62 21.42 -0.86
CA PRO A 98 0.23 22.63 -1.55
C PRO A 98 -0.55 23.54 -0.58
N ASN A 99 -0.40 24.85 -0.73
CA ASN A 99 -1.07 25.83 0.14
C ASN A 99 -2.60 25.71 0.05
N GLU A 100 -3.12 25.41 -1.14
CA GLU A 100 -4.53 25.20 -1.39
C GLU A 100 -4.79 23.89 -2.14
N ARG A 101 -6.02 23.40 -2.05
CA ARG A 101 -6.45 22.20 -2.78
C ARG A 101 -6.26 22.40 -4.28
N VAL A 102 -5.58 21.46 -4.94
CA VAL A 102 -5.26 21.56 -6.38
C VAL A 102 -6.54 21.55 -7.20
N GLN A 103 -7.47 20.64 -6.90
CA GLN A 103 -8.77 20.60 -7.58
C GLN A 103 -9.79 21.51 -6.89
N SER A 104 -10.17 22.59 -7.57
CA SER A 104 -11.13 23.58 -7.06
C SER A 104 -12.27 23.85 -8.04
N TRP A 105 -13.47 24.14 -7.51
CA TRP A 105 -14.60 24.59 -8.30
C TRP A 105 -14.62 26.11 -8.37
N SER A 106 -14.30 26.67 -9.52
CA SER A 106 -14.36 28.11 -9.77
C SER A 106 -15.78 28.51 -10.16
N ARG A 107 -16.36 29.50 -9.47
CA ARG A 107 -17.70 30.06 -9.79
C ARG A 107 -17.53 31.40 -10.50
N SER A 108 -18.18 31.55 -11.64
CA SER A 108 -18.30 32.82 -12.37
C SER A 108 -19.78 33.20 -12.56
N ARG A 109 -20.05 34.45 -12.95
CA ARG A 109 -21.43 34.94 -13.18
C ARG A 109 -22.22 34.14 -14.23
N GLY A 110 -21.55 33.36 -15.09
CA GLY A 110 -22.18 32.57 -16.16
C GLY A 110 -22.17 31.05 -15.93
N GLY A 111 -21.68 30.56 -14.79
CA GLY A 111 -21.54 29.13 -14.52
C GLY A 111 -20.31 28.81 -13.68
N GLY A 112 -20.11 27.53 -13.35
CA GLY A 112 -18.92 27.06 -12.65
C GLY A 112 -18.14 26.05 -13.49
N ALA A 113 -16.83 26.00 -13.26
CA ALA A 113 -15.93 25.07 -13.92
C ALA A 113 -14.96 24.46 -12.90
N LEU A 114 -14.51 23.24 -13.19
CA LEU A 114 -13.42 22.61 -12.46
C LEU A 114 -12.09 23.21 -12.92
N GLU A 115 -11.27 23.64 -11.97
CA GLU A 115 -9.95 24.22 -12.20
C GLU A 115 -8.88 23.41 -11.45
N LEU A 116 -7.70 23.28 -12.06
CA LEU A 116 -6.52 22.70 -11.43
C LEU A 116 -5.53 23.83 -11.13
N ARG A 117 -5.38 24.15 -9.85
CA ARG A 117 -4.46 25.19 -9.35
C ARG A 117 -3.05 24.62 -9.27
N VAL A 118 -2.35 24.62 -10.39
CA VAL A 118 -0.95 24.15 -10.47
C VAL A 118 0.07 25.29 -10.35
N ASP A 119 -0.38 26.54 -10.45
CA ASP A 119 0.43 27.74 -10.24
C ASP A 119 0.25 28.24 -8.81
N GLN A 120 0.66 27.43 -7.83
CA GLN A 120 0.59 27.76 -6.40
C GLN A 120 1.87 27.37 -5.66
N GLU A 121 2.08 27.98 -4.50
CA GLU A 121 3.16 27.62 -3.59
C GLU A 121 2.91 26.28 -2.92
N VAL A 122 4.01 25.59 -2.61
CA VAL A 122 4.04 24.30 -1.93
C VAL A 122 4.95 24.44 -0.72
N ASP A 123 4.44 24.13 0.46
CA ASP A 123 5.24 24.00 1.66
C ASP A 123 6.05 22.70 1.57
N ASN A 124 7.36 22.81 1.74
CA ASN A 124 8.31 21.71 1.57
C ASN A 124 9.16 21.55 2.83
N GLU A 125 8.98 20.43 3.50
CA GLU A 125 9.85 19.98 4.58
C GLU A 125 10.86 18.99 3.99
N GLU A 126 12.15 19.31 4.08
CA GLU A 126 13.20 18.52 3.46
C GLU A 126 14.27 18.08 4.46
N ALA A 127 14.74 16.85 4.29
CA ALA A 127 15.83 16.30 5.08
C ALA A 127 16.76 15.41 4.25
N PRO A 128 18.07 15.39 4.54
CA PRO A 128 18.98 14.43 3.94
C PRO A 128 18.73 13.04 4.52
N ILE A 129 18.67 12.04 3.64
CA ILE A 129 18.60 10.62 3.99
C ILE A 129 19.82 9.90 3.39
N PRO A 130 20.51 9.03 4.17
CA PRO A 130 21.65 8.29 3.68
C PRO A 130 21.34 7.51 2.40
N ALA A 131 22.20 7.63 1.39
CA ALA A 131 22.00 7.02 0.07
C ALA A 131 21.64 5.52 0.14
N ALA A 132 22.37 4.76 0.95
CA ALA A 132 22.13 3.33 1.13
C ALA A 132 20.74 3.03 1.71
N LEU A 133 20.24 3.85 2.65
CA LEU A 133 18.90 3.67 3.21
C LEU A 133 17.83 4.02 2.18
N ALA A 134 18.03 5.10 1.42
CA ALA A 134 17.12 5.52 0.36
C ALA A 134 16.97 4.45 -0.74
N GLN A 135 18.10 3.88 -1.20
CA GLN A 135 18.10 2.80 -2.18
C GLN A 135 17.38 1.55 -1.66
N ARG A 136 17.56 1.20 -0.37
CA ARG A 136 16.83 0.10 0.27
C ARG A 136 15.33 0.34 0.32
N LEU A 137 14.88 1.57 0.60
CA LEU A 137 13.46 1.94 0.57
C LEU A 137 12.87 1.70 -0.82
N VAL A 138 13.50 2.27 -1.86
CA VAL A 138 13.03 2.14 -3.24
C VAL A 138 12.91 0.66 -3.64
N ALA A 139 13.96 -0.13 -3.38
CA ALA A 139 13.96 -1.55 -3.71
C ALA A 139 12.92 -2.36 -2.90
N GLY A 140 12.78 -2.07 -1.61
CA GLY A 140 11.83 -2.75 -0.72
C GLY A 140 10.38 -2.44 -1.07
N TRP A 141 10.05 -1.15 -1.27
CA TRP A 141 8.71 -0.72 -1.64
C TRP A 141 8.29 -1.25 -3.00
N LYS A 142 9.19 -1.19 -4.00
CA LYS A 142 8.91 -1.75 -5.32
C LYS A 142 8.53 -3.22 -5.23
N ARG A 143 9.35 -4.02 -4.54
CA ARG A 143 9.13 -5.46 -4.39
C ARG A 143 7.84 -5.76 -3.64
N ALA A 144 7.55 -5.01 -2.57
CA ALA A 144 6.32 -5.16 -1.81
C ALA A 144 5.07 -4.87 -2.66
N LEU A 145 5.09 -3.80 -3.45
CA LEU A 145 4.00 -3.43 -4.34
C LEU A 145 3.86 -4.42 -5.51
N GLU A 146 4.96 -4.92 -6.07
CA GLU A 146 4.94 -5.96 -7.12
C GLU A 146 4.38 -7.27 -6.62
N HIS A 147 4.75 -7.67 -5.40
CA HIS A 147 4.25 -8.88 -4.76
C HIS A 147 2.76 -8.77 -4.42
N ALA A 148 2.33 -7.63 -3.85
CA ALA A 148 0.97 -7.48 -3.35
C ALA A 148 -0.07 -7.09 -4.42
N VAL A 149 0.36 -6.55 -5.57
CA VAL A 149 -0.54 -6.08 -6.62
C VAL A 149 -0.23 -6.80 -7.93
N PRO A 150 -1.07 -7.75 -8.37
CA PRO A 150 -0.89 -8.42 -9.66
C PRO A 150 -0.77 -7.42 -10.83
N ALA A 151 -0.03 -7.79 -11.88
CA ALA A 151 0.21 -6.91 -13.03
C ALA A 151 -1.06 -6.60 -13.84
N ASP A 152 -2.04 -7.50 -13.80
CA ASP A 152 -3.33 -7.42 -14.50
C ASP A 152 -4.46 -6.79 -13.65
N LYS A 153 -4.22 -6.56 -12.35
CA LYS A 153 -5.19 -5.91 -11.46
C LYS A 153 -5.16 -4.40 -11.66
N ALA A 154 -6.08 -3.86 -12.45
CA ALA A 154 -6.24 -2.42 -12.61
C ALA A 154 -6.67 -1.72 -11.30
N ALA A 155 -6.25 -0.46 -11.12
CA ALA A 155 -6.73 0.38 -10.03
C ALA A 155 -8.23 0.67 -10.16
N GLU A 156 -8.95 0.55 -9.05
CA GLU A 156 -10.38 0.83 -8.98
C GLU A 156 -10.65 2.25 -8.52
N PHE A 157 -11.64 2.91 -9.13
CA PHE A 157 -12.14 4.18 -8.64
C PHE A 157 -12.88 3.99 -7.32
N ARG A 158 -12.59 4.84 -6.33
CA ARG A 158 -13.29 4.90 -5.06
C ARG A 158 -13.59 6.35 -4.72
N ASP A 159 -14.80 6.61 -4.23
CA ASP A 159 -15.20 7.93 -3.73
C ASP A 159 -14.72 8.11 -2.27
N SER A 160 -13.41 7.99 -2.07
CA SER A 160 -12.74 8.08 -0.78
C SER A 160 -11.35 8.65 -0.96
N GLU A 161 -10.61 8.78 0.15
CA GLU A 161 -9.17 9.01 0.09
C GLU A 161 -8.48 7.99 -0.83
N GLN A 162 -7.55 8.51 -1.63
CA GLN A 162 -6.84 7.77 -2.65
C GLN A 162 -5.33 7.98 -2.49
N LEU A 163 -4.58 6.90 -2.43
CA LEU A 163 -3.12 6.90 -2.46
C LEU A 163 -2.61 6.57 -3.85
N LEU A 164 -1.47 7.14 -4.18
CA LEU A 164 -0.71 6.86 -5.38
C LEU A 164 0.76 6.63 -5.02
N PHE A 165 1.25 5.45 -5.34
CA PHE A 165 2.63 5.05 -5.21
C PHE A 165 3.27 5.08 -6.59
N VAL A 166 4.39 5.79 -6.73
CA VAL A 166 5.27 5.68 -7.90
C VAL A 166 6.65 5.30 -7.42
N VAL A 167 7.10 4.08 -7.74
CA VAL A 167 8.41 3.56 -7.28
C VAL A 167 9.15 2.99 -8.48
N ASP A 168 10.23 3.65 -8.92
CA ASP A 168 11.04 3.20 -10.05
C ASP A 168 10.21 2.87 -11.30
N GLY A 169 9.27 3.76 -11.64
CA GLY A 169 8.35 3.62 -12.77
C GLY A 169 7.14 2.72 -12.51
N LEU A 170 7.10 2.01 -11.39
CA LEU A 170 5.94 1.23 -10.97
C LEU A 170 4.85 2.16 -10.42
N ARG A 171 3.71 2.25 -11.10
CA ARG A 171 2.55 2.99 -10.61
C ARG A 171 1.50 2.06 -10.01
N VAL A 172 1.19 2.27 -8.74
CA VAL A 172 0.15 1.56 -7.99
C VAL A 172 -0.70 2.58 -7.26
N SER A 173 -2.00 2.38 -7.22
CA SER A 173 -2.92 3.28 -6.55
C SER A 173 -4.08 2.52 -5.93
N GLY A 174 -4.64 3.06 -4.86
CA GLY A 174 -5.90 2.60 -4.30
C GLY A 174 -6.19 3.25 -2.95
N ALA A 175 -7.05 2.61 -2.17
CA ALA A 175 -7.29 3.05 -0.80
C ALA A 175 -6.07 2.77 0.09
N ARG A 176 -6.01 3.42 1.26
CA ARG A 176 -4.97 3.17 2.25
C ARG A 176 -4.97 1.68 2.67
N PRO A 177 -3.85 0.95 2.47
CA PRO A 177 -3.77 -0.43 2.95
C PRO A 177 -3.66 -0.45 4.47
N GLY A 178 -4.32 -1.43 5.10
CA GLY A 178 -4.41 -1.56 6.56
C GLY A 178 -4.07 -2.94 7.09
N CYS A 179 -3.33 -3.75 6.32
CA CYS A 179 -2.87 -5.06 6.75
C CYS A 179 -1.58 -5.47 6.03
N GLY A 180 -0.87 -6.45 6.60
CA GLY A 180 0.29 -7.11 6.00
C GLY A 180 1.37 -6.13 5.55
N VAL A 181 2.02 -6.42 4.42
CA VAL A 181 3.07 -5.54 3.86
C VAL A 181 2.57 -4.12 3.63
N GLY A 182 1.27 -3.94 3.36
CA GLY A 182 0.68 -2.63 3.15
C GLY A 182 0.65 -1.77 4.43
N GLU A 183 0.38 -2.37 5.59
CA GLU A 183 0.46 -1.69 6.88
C GLU A 183 1.90 -1.22 7.16
N THR A 184 2.89 -2.11 6.94
CA THR A 184 4.30 -1.77 7.07
C THR A 184 4.73 -0.63 6.13
N LEU A 185 4.27 -0.61 4.88
CA LEU A 185 4.54 0.54 3.97
C LEU A 185 3.98 1.85 4.53
N MET A 186 2.81 1.82 5.19
CA MET A 186 2.20 3.01 5.79
C MET A 186 2.91 3.47 7.07
N GLU A 187 3.44 2.54 7.87
CA GLU A 187 4.31 2.88 9.00
C GLU A 187 5.61 3.55 8.51
N GLN A 188 6.23 3.00 7.46
CA GLN A 188 7.42 3.58 6.85
C GLN A 188 7.17 4.97 6.28
N ALA A 189 6.01 5.18 5.62
CA ALA A 189 5.58 6.50 5.18
C ALA A 189 5.47 7.49 6.35
N SER A 190 4.89 7.07 7.48
CA SER A 190 4.80 7.90 8.69
C SER A 190 6.18 8.28 9.24
N LEU A 191 7.10 7.32 9.33
CA LEU A 191 8.47 7.56 9.78
C LEU A 191 9.21 8.56 8.87
N LEU A 192 9.00 8.47 7.56
CA LEU A 192 9.58 9.37 6.58
C LEU A 192 9.00 10.80 6.74
N THR A 193 7.68 10.95 6.82
CA THR A 193 7.05 12.26 7.07
C THR A 193 7.58 12.90 8.35
N GLU A 194 7.69 12.14 9.44
CA GLU A 194 8.27 12.65 10.69
C GLU A 194 9.74 13.05 10.52
N ALA A 195 10.55 12.25 9.81
CA ALA A 195 11.96 12.53 9.60
C ALA A 195 12.23 13.79 8.77
N ALA A 196 11.32 14.14 7.85
CA ALA A 196 11.38 15.36 7.03
C ALA A 196 11.28 16.64 7.88
N ASN A 197 10.49 16.61 8.97
CA ASN A 197 10.22 17.77 9.83
C ASN A 197 11.05 17.79 11.14
N GLU A 198 11.78 16.73 11.44
CA GLU A 198 12.51 16.62 12.71
C GLU A 198 13.91 17.26 12.68
N SER A 199 14.47 17.51 13.87
CA SER A 199 15.89 17.90 14.00
C SER A 199 16.83 16.73 13.71
N ALA A 200 18.09 17.01 13.37
CA ALA A 200 19.07 15.99 12.96
C ALA A 200 19.21 14.83 13.96
N ASN A 201 19.25 15.12 15.27
CA ASN A 201 19.38 14.09 16.31
C ASN A 201 18.15 13.17 16.41
N LYS A 202 16.94 13.72 16.21
CA LYS A 202 15.71 12.91 16.21
C LYS A 202 15.59 12.10 14.92
N ARG A 203 15.90 12.72 13.79
CA ARG A 203 15.95 12.10 12.46
C ARG A 203 16.89 10.88 12.42
N GLU A 204 18.04 10.92 13.08
CA GLU A 204 18.92 9.75 13.15
C GLU A 204 18.24 8.54 13.84
N ARG A 205 17.36 8.78 14.83
CA ARG A 205 16.54 7.71 15.43
C ARG A 205 15.49 7.21 14.44
N ARG A 206 14.90 8.09 13.63
CA ARG A 206 13.98 7.72 12.55
C ARG A 206 14.66 6.84 11.50
N TRP A 207 15.90 7.14 11.12
CA TRP A 207 16.67 6.30 10.20
C TRP A 207 16.92 4.89 10.71
N ARG A 208 17.21 4.73 12.01
CA ARG A 208 17.33 3.41 12.63
C ARG A 208 16.00 2.66 12.61
N ALA A 209 14.92 3.30 13.07
CA ALA A 209 13.59 2.70 13.07
C ALA A 209 13.10 2.32 11.65
N LEU A 210 13.44 3.15 10.66
CA LEU A 210 13.12 2.88 9.25
C LEU A 210 13.92 1.69 8.71
N GLY A 211 15.19 1.57 9.09
CA GLY A 211 16.01 0.39 8.79
C GLY A 211 15.43 -0.89 9.38
N GLU A 212 15.02 -0.86 10.65
CA GLU A 212 14.36 -1.99 11.33
C GLU A 212 13.03 -2.36 10.66
N SER A 213 12.22 -1.37 10.28
CA SER A 213 10.97 -1.59 9.55
C SER A 213 11.19 -2.19 8.15
N LEU A 214 12.29 -1.82 7.48
CA LEU A 214 12.67 -2.45 6.20
C LEU A 214 13.10 -3.91 6.37
N ASP A 215 13.78 -4.24 7.47
CA ASP A 215 14.14 -5.63 7.80
C ASP A 215 12.89 -6.45 8.12
N GLU A 216 11.87 -5.86 8.74
CA GLU A 216 10.55 -6.48 8.92
C GLU A 216 9.83 -6.68 7.59
N LEU A 217 9.78 -5.67 6.72
CA LEU A 217 9.18 -5.80 5.38
C LEU A 217 9.82 -6.95 4.59
N GLU A 218 11.15 -7.06 4.63
CA GLU A 218 11.88 -8.14 3.97
C GLU A 218 11.49 -9.52 4.54
N ARG A 219 11.38 -9.65 5.87
CA ARG A 219 10.93 -10.91 6.50
C ARG A 219 9.51 -11.29 6.08
N GLN A 220 8.60 -10.33 5.98
CA GLN A 220 7.23 -10.58 5.51
C GLN A 220 7.22 -11.06 4.05
N LEU A 221 8.02 -10.44 3.18
CA LEU A 221 8.12 -10.82 1.77
C LEU A 221 8.75 -12.21 1.58
N GLN A 222 9.64 -12.63 2.48
CA GLN A 222 10.23 -13.98 2.46
C GLN A 222 9.28 -15.05 3.03
N ALA A 223 8.42 -14.67 3.98
CA ALA A 223 7.43 -15.57 4.57
C ALA A 223 6.18 -15.75 3.70
N ALA A 224 5.89 -14.79 2.81
CA ALA A 224 4.77 -14.87 1.91
C ALA A 224 5.02 -15.93 0.81
N PRO A 225 4.03 -16.79 0.49
CA PRO A 225 4.17 -17.71 -0.63
C PRO A 225 4.34 -16.90 -1.93
N ALA A 226 5.26 -17.36 -2.80
CA ALA A 226 5.44 -16.74 -4.10
C ALA A 226 4.10 -16.72 -4.88
N PRO A 227 3.76 -15.62 -5.56
CA PRO A 227 2.51 -15.51 -6.31
C PRO A 227 2.41 -16.54 -7.44
#